data_AF-A0A3N4LWK5-F1
#
_entry.id   AF-A0A3N4LWK5-F1
#
_cell.length_a   1.000
_cell.length_b   1.000
_cell.length_c   1.000
_cell.angle_alpha   90.00
_cell.angle_beta   90.00
_cell.angle_gamma   90.00
#
_symmetry.space_group_name_H-M   'P 1'
#
loop_
_entity.id
_entity.type
_entity.pdbx_description
1 polymer ?
#
loop_
_entity_poly.entity_id
_entity_poly.type
_entity_poly.pdbx_seq_one_letter_code
_entity_poly.pdbx_strand_id
1 'polypeptide(L)'
;VQVGGANIFAFTPSFVFAKPGDTILFEFLQANHTLTQSSFLKPCSQLPGGVDSGFKPNFQGERGLQTFTFKVPAGNDPLWFYCKQGKHCSRIGMVFAINPTVEKDFTTFFSRAKGFIV
;
A
#
# COMPACT_ATOMS: atom_id res chain seq x y z
N VAL A 1 7.12 -2.86 6.86
CA VAL A 1 7.07 -2.25 5.51
C VAL A 1 7.34 -0.77 5.65
N GLN A 2 8.34 -0.26 4.96
CA GLN A 2 8.62 1.18 4.92
C GLN A 2 7.70 1.85 3.90
N VAL A 3 7.11 2.98 4.26
CA VAL A 3 6.21 3.76 3.42
C VAL A 3 6.83 5.13 3.17
N GLY A 4 7.27 5.36 1.94
CA GLY A 4 7.99 6.57 1.57
C GLY A 4 9.48 6.53 1.95
N GLY A 5 10.05 7.72 2.16
CA GLY A 5 11.50 7.93 2.35
C GLY A 5 11.95 9.15 1.55
N ALA A 6 13.23 9.52 1.67
CA ALA A 6 13.73 10.72 0.99
C ALA A 6 13.64 10.59 -0.53
N ASN A 7 12.75 11.38 -1.14
CA ASN A 7 12.37 11.28 -2.56
C ASN A 7 11.87 9.88 -2.98
N ILE A 8 11.31 9.11 -2.04
CA ILE A 8 10.75 7.78 -2.30
C ILE A 8 9.22 7.85 -2.14
N PHE A 9 8.51 7.41 -3.18
CA PHE A 9 7.05 7.33 -3.22
C PHE A 9 6.62 5.88 -3.44
N ALA A 10 7.03 4.99 -2.55
CA ALA A 10 6.83 3.55 -2.67
C ALA A 10 6.61 2.89 -1.30
N PHE A 11 6.03 1.69 -1.33
CA PHE A 11 6.08 0.74 -0.22
C PHE A 11 7.28 -0.18 -0.42
N THR A 12 8.09 -0.39 0.62
CA THR A 12 9.29 -1.25 0.56
C THR A 12 9.23 -2.33 1.64
N PRO A 13 9.15 -3.62 1.26
CA PRO A 13 8.91 -4.13 -0.10
C PRO A 13 7.51 -3.74 -0.62
N SER A 14 7.30 -3.84 -1.93
CA SER A 14 6.03 -3.48 -2.57
C SER A 14 4.94 -4.55 -2.47
N PHE A 15 5.33 -5.77 -2.10
CA PHE A 15 4.39 -6.80 -1.67
C PHE A 15 5.05 -7.73 -0.65
N VAL A 16 4.23 -8.46 0.10
CA VAL A 16 4.69 -9.50 1.03
C VAL A 16 3.79 -10.72 0.93
N PHE A 17 4.32 -11.87 1.40
CA PHE A 17 3.52 -13.03 1.73
C PHE A 17 3.37 -13.14 3.24
N ALA A 18 2.14 -13.30 3.73
CA ALA A 18 1.82 -13.34 5.16
C ALA A 18 0.64 -14.29 5.42
N LYS A 19 0.64 -14.96 6.57
CA LYS A 19 -0.42 -15.88 6.98
C LYS A 19 -1.55 -15.12 7.70
N PRO A 20 -2.78 -15.67 7.71
CA PRO A 20 -3.84 -15.19 8.58
C PRO A 20 -3.37 -15.02 10.03
N GLY A 21 -3.67 -13.87 10.63
CA GLY A 21 -3.26 -13.53 11.99
C GLY A 21 -1.89 -12.87 12.11
N ASP A 22 -1.03 -12.93 11.07
CA ASP A 22 0.21 -12.16 11.04
C ASP A 22 -0.08 -10.66 11.15
N THR A 23 0.91 -9.93 11.64
CA THR A 23 0.82 -8.48 11.83
C THR A 23 1.90 -7.79 11.02
N ILE A 24 1.51 -6.87 10.16
CA ILE A 24 2.41 -6.07 9.34
C ILE A 24 2.46 -4.67 9.91
N LEU A 25 3.64 -4.27 10.36
CA LEU A 25 3.94 -2.90 10.76
C LEU A 25 4.31 -2.07 9.52
N PHE A 26 3.61 -0.97 9.29
CA PHE A 26 3.93 0.04 8.31
C PHE A 26 4.56 1.22 9.02
N GLU A 27 5.79 1.57 8.64
CA GLU A 27 6.53 2.71 9.16
C GLU A 27 6.56 3.80 8.08
N PHE A 28 5.95 4.94 8.37
CA PHE A 28 5.81 6.05 7.44
C PHE A 28 6.97 7.01 7.60
N LEU A 29 7.79 7.12 6.56
CA LEU A 29 8.98 7.98 6.50
C LEU A 29 8.65 9.29 5.79
N GLN A 30 9.64 9.93 5.17
CA GLN A 30 9.53 11.30 4.65
C GLN A 30 8.29 11.55 3.77
N ALA A 31 7.72 12.74 3.93
CA ALA A 31 6.50 13.27 3.30
C ALA A 31 5.20 12.82 4.01
N ASN A 32 4.09 12.75 3.29
CA ASN A 32 2.78 12.36 3.83
C ASN A 32 2.21 11.23 2.98
N HIS A 33 1.90 10.11 3.62
CA HIS A 33 1.44 8.91 2.94
C HIS A 33 0.30 8.23 3.70
N THR A 34 -0.31 7.23 3.06
CA THR A 34 -1.33 6.38 3.66
C THR A 34 -1.11 4.92 3.29
N LEU A 35 -1.69 4.03 4.08
CA LEU A 35 -2.07 2.69 3.68
C LEU A 35 -3.59 2.67 3.56
N THR A 36 -4.10 2.74 2.35
CA THR A 36 -5.55 2.73 2.08
C THR A 36 -5.88 1.51 1.24
N GLN A 37 -6.86 0.72 1.66
CA GLN A 37 -7.27 -0.49 0.96
C GLN A 37 -8.04 -0.13 -0.30
N SER A 38 -7.81 -0.90 -1.36
CA SER A 38 -8.44 -0.78 -2.66
C SER A 38 -8.87 -2.17 -3.16
N SER A 39 -9.24 -2.26 -4.43
CA SER A 39 -9.41 -3.55 -5.11
C SER A 39 -8.41 -3.67 -6.24
N PHE A 40 -8.13 -4.92 -6.64
CA PHE A 40 -7.26 -5.23 -7.78
C PHE A 40 -7.64 -4.48 -9.07
N LEU A 41 -8.95 -4.30 -9.30
CA LEU A 41 -9.49 -3.63 -10.50
C LEU A 41 -9.56 -2.11 -10.38
N LYS A 42 -9.54 -1.56 -9.15
CA LYS A 42 -9.61 -0.12 -8.88
C LYS A 42 -8.51 0.28 -7.89
N PRO A 43 -7.22 0.21 -8.29
CA PRO A 43 -6.07 0.38 -7.40
C PRO A 43 -6.02 1.72 -6.67
N CYS A 44 -6.45 2.81 -7.31
CA CYS A 44 -6.39 4.16 -6.75
C CYS A 44 -7.75 4.64 -6.23
N SER A 45 -8.61 3.73 -5.79
CA SER A 45 -9.91 4.05 -5.20
C SER A 45 -10.09 3.28 -3.90
N GLN A 46 -10.49 3.99 -2.86
CA GLN A 46 -10.73 3.41 -1.55
C GLN A 46 -11.84 2.36 -1.65
N LEU A 47 -11.58 1.19 -1.09
CA LEU A 47 -12.58 0.14 -0.92
C LEU A 47 -13.57 0.57 0.17
N PRO A 48 -14.89 0.66 -0.11
CA PRO A 48 -15.87 0.97 0.93
C PRO A 48 -15.80 -0.04 2.09
N GLY A 49 -15.71 0.47 3.32
CA GLY A 49 -15.53 -0.36 4.52
C GLY A 49 -14.14 -1.02 4.65
N GLY A 50 -13.21 -0.73 3.74
CA GLY A 50 -11.83 -1.22 3.79
C GLY A 50 -10.95 -0.44 4.77
N VAL A 51 -9.74 -0.95 4.97
CA VAL A 51 -8.75 -0.34 5.86
C VAL A 51 -8.27 1.01 5.33
N ASP A 52 -8.11 1.97 6.23
CA ASP A 52 -7.43 3.23 5.96
C ASP A 52 -6.63 3.66 7.19
N SER A 53 -5.32 3.83 7.04
CA SER A 53 -4.46 4.34 8.11
C SER A 53 -4.73 5.81 8.45
N GLY A 54 -5.42 6.53 7.56
CA GLY A 54 -5.38 7.99 7.53
C GLY A 54 -4.01 8.49 7.04
N PHE A 55 -3.91 9.81 6.86
CA PHE A 55 -2.65 10.49 6.52
C PHE A 55 -1.65 10.44 7.68
N LYS A 56 -0.41 10.11 7.34
CA LYS A 56 0.72 9.97 8.26
C LYS A 56 1.84 10.95 7.85
N PRO A 57 1.72 12.24 8.19
CA PRO A 57 2.73 13.23 7.85
C PRO A 57 3.99 13.03 8.72
N ASN A 58 5.14 12.91 8.05
CA ASN A 58 6.46 12.81 8.68
C ASN A 58 7.49 13.53 7.80
N PHE A 59 7.46 14.86 7.75
CA PHE A 59 8.27 15.64 6.79
C PHE A 59 9.79 15.50 6.98
N GLN A 60 10.24 15.13 8.18
CA GLN A 60 11.67 14.91 8.47
C GLN A 60 12.10 13.44 8.33
N GLY A 61 11.15 12.52 8.09
CA GLY A 61 11.45 11.09 7.94
C GLY A 61 11.95 10.44 9.22
N GLU A 62 11.54 10.94 10.40
CA GLU A 62 11.92 10.38 11.70
C GLU A 62 11.38 8.95 11.85
N ARG A 63 12.26 8.01 12.17
CA ARG A 63 11.88 6.60 12.35
C ARG A 63 11.03 6.39 13.59
N GLY A 64 10.07 5.49 13.53
CA GLY A 64 9.14 5.18 14.62
C GLY A 64 8.06 6.24 14.90
N LEU A 65 8.18 7.47 14.36
CA LEU A 65 7.25 8.57 14.63
C LEU A 65 5.82 8.28 14.14
N GLN A 66 5.70 7.77 12.91
CA GLN A 66 4.43 7.46 12.30
C GLN A 66 4.38 5.99 11.93
N THR A 67 3.48 5.24 12.58
CA THR A 67 3.28 3.82 12.31
C THR A 67 1.81 3.48 12.15
N PHE A 68 1.55 2.38 11.45
CA PHE A 68 0.24 1.76 11.36
C PHE A 68 0.40 0.25 11.33
N THR A 69 -0.44 -0.45 12.07
CA THR A 69 -0.38 -1.89 12.19
C THR A 69 -1.61 -2.50 11.52
N PHE A 70 -1.37 -3.41 10.57
CA PHE A 70 -2.43 -4.16 9.91
C PHE A 70 -2.33 -5.64 10.31
N LYS A 71 -3.42 -6.19 10.85
CA LYS A 71 -3.56 -7.62 11.11
C LYS A 71 -4.14 -8.30 9.88
N VAL A 72 -3.44 -9.31 9.36
CA VAL A 72 -3.90 -10.08 8.21
C VAL A 72 -5.18 -10.83 8.58
N PRO A 73 -6.30 -10.61 7.86
CA PRO A 73 -7.57 -11.25 8.15
C PRO A 73 -7.51 -12.76 7.89
N ALA A 74 -8.57 -13.48 8.27
CA ALA A 74 -8.77 -14.85 7.86
C ALA A 74 -8.91 -14.96 6.33
N GLY A 75 -8.53 -16.13 5.78
CA GLY A 75 -8.56 -16.40 4.35
C GLY A 75 -7.22 -16.18 3.65
N ASN A 76 -7.14 -16.58 2.38
CA ASN A 76 -5.91 -16.51 1.58
C ASN A 76 -6.04 -15.56 0.37
N ASP A 77 -7.08 -14.73 0.34
CA ASP A 77 -7.30 -13.83 -0.78
C ASP A 77 -6.24 -12.72 -0.82
N PRO A 78 -5.76 -12.32 -2.02
CA PRO A 78 -4.86 -11.20 -2.17
C PRO A 78 -5.50 -9.89 -1.69
N LEU A 79 -4.74 -9.10 -0.94
CA LEU A 79 -5.18 -7.78 -0.47
C LEU A 79 -4.38 -6.68 -1.15
N TRP A 80 -5.07 -5.57 -1.45
CA TRP A 80 -4.58 -4.53 -2.34
C TRP A 80 -4.68 -3.16 -1.67
N PHE A 81 -3.58 -2.40 -1.69
CA PHE A 81 -3.48 -1.13 -1.00
C PHE A 81 -2.78 -0.08 -1.86
N TYR A 82 -3.03 1.18 -1.55
CA TYR A 82 -2.42 2.32 -2.21
C TYR A 82 -2.19 3.48 -1.25
N CYS A 83 -1.34 4.41 -1.67
CA CYS A 83 -1.23 5.71 -1.04
C CYS A 83 -2.19 6.71 -1.70
N LYS A 84 -3.12 7.28 -0.93
CA LYS A 84 -4.14 8.23 -1.45
C LYS A 84 -3.66 9.67 -1.59
N GLN A 85 -2.38 9.94 -1.31
CA GLN A 85 -1.78 11.27 -1.46
C GLN A 85 -1.66 11.66 -2.94
N GLY A 86 -2.47 12.61 -3.40
CA GLY A 86 -2.36 13.22 -4.73
C GLY A 86 -2.14 12.22 -5.87
N LYS A 87 -0.97 12.32 -6.52
CA LYS A 87 -0.54 11.45 -7.64
C LYS A 87 0.42 10.33 -7.19
N HIS A 88 0.44 9.97 -5.91
CA HIS A 88 1.30 8.87 -5.45
C HIS A 88 0.80 7.55 -6.02
N CYS A 89 -0.50 7.23 -5.92
CA CYS A 89 -1.03 6.06 -6.61
C CYS A 89 -1.16 6.29 -8.12
N SER A 90 -1.99 7.25 -8.53
CA SER A 90 -2.20 7.54 -9.95
C SER A 90 -0.94 8.16 -10.55
N ARG A 91 -0.46 7.66 -11.69
CA ARG A 91 0.79 8.08 -12.38
C ARG A 91 2.09 7.51 -11.81
N ILE A 92 2.33 7.59 -10.50
CA ILE A 92 3.58 7.07 -9.90
C ILE A 92 3.49 5.55 -9.67
N GLY A 93 2.35 5.04 -9.23
CA GLY A 93 2.14 3.62 -8.95
C GLY A 93 2.51 3.22 -7.51
N MET A 94 2.33 4.13 -6.54
CA MET A 94 2.55 3.84 -5.12
C MET A 94 1.44 2.93 -4.57
N VAL A 95 1.63 1.64 -4.79
CA VAL A 95 0.72 0.56 -4.40
C VAL A 95 1.45 -0.54 -3.63
N PHE A 96 0.68 -1.31 -2.87
CA PHE A 96 1.17 -2.42 -2.06
C PHE A 96 0.22 -3.62 -2.14
N ALA A 97 0.77 -4.84 -2.07
CA ALA A 97 -0.03 -6.06 -2.05
C ALA A 97 0.36 -7.02 -0.92
N ILE A 98 -0.62 -7.76 -0.42
CA ILE A 98 -0.40 -8.91 0.45
C ILE A 98 -0.89 -10.15 -0.30
N ASN A 99 -0.05 -11.18 -0.35
CA ASN A 99 -0.35 -12.46 -1.00
C ASN A 99 -0.82 -12.34 -2.47
N PRO A 100 -0.17 -11.57 -3.35
CA PRO A 100 -0.50 -11.61 -4.78
C PRO A 100 -0.31 -13.03 -5.35
N THR A 101 -1.11 -13.42 -6.33
CA THR A 101 -1.00 -14.73 -7.01
C THR A 101 -0.45 -14.57 -8.43
N VAL A 102 -0.29 -15.69 -9.14
CA VAL A 102 0.09 -15.67 -10.56
C VAL A 102 -1.03 -15.04 -11.41
N GLU A 103 -2.29 -15.28 -11.08
CA GLU A 103 -3.47 -14.75 -11.78
C GLU A 103 -3.77 -13.30 -11.41
N LYS A 104 -3.41 -12.90 -10.18
CA LYS A 104 -3.52 -11.53 -9.68
C LYS A 104 -2.17 -11.09 -9.14
N ASP A 105 -1.25 -10.78 -10.04
CA ASP A 105 0.13 -10.41 -9.71
C ASP A 105 0.29 -8.91 -9.40
N PHE A 106 1.40 -8.56 -8.74
CA PHE A 106 1.72 -7.18 -8.39
C PHE A 106 2.01 -6.29 -9.60
N THR A 107 2.67 -6.80 -10.64
CA THR A 107 3.03 -6.05 -11.85
C THR A 107 1.79 -5.54 -12.56
N THR A 108 0.76 -6.38 -12.68
CA THR A 108 -0.52 -6.02 -13.27
C THR A 108 -1.25 -5.00 -12.39
N PHE A 109 -1.25 -5.18 -11.06
CA PHE A 109 -1.82 -4.19 -10.14
C PHE A 109 -1.15 -2.81 -10.24
N PHE A 110 0.19 -2.79 -10.28
CA PHE A 110 1.00 -1.58 -10.47
C PHE A 110 0.71 -0.90 -11.82
N SER A 111 0.61 -1.67 -12.90
CA SER A 111 0.30 -1.15 -14.23
C SER A 111 -1.08 -0.48 -14.27
N ARG A 112 -2.10 -1.13 -13.68
CA ARG A 112 -3.44 -0.55 -13.53
C ARG A 112 -3.41 0.75 -12.72
N ALA A 113 -2.61 0.83 -11.66
CA ALA A 113 -2.49 2.04 -10.84
C ALA A 113 -1.96 3.24 -11.64
N LYS A 114 -1.02 3.00 -12.55
CA LYS A 114 -0.45 4.03 -13.42
C LYS A 114 -1.34 4.41 -14.59
N GLY A 115 -2.48 3.71 -14.78
CA GLY A 115 -3.37 3.90 -15.92
C GLY A 115 -2.85 3.26 -17.20
N PHE A 116 -1.87 2.36 -17.10
CA PHE A 116 -1.50 1.49 -18.20
C PHE A 116 -2.49 0.32 -18.21
N ILE A 117 -3.47 0.39 -19.12
CA ILE A 117 -4.34 -0.75 -19.39
C ILE A 117 -3.48 -1.78 -20.12
N VAL A 118 -3.28 -2.93 -19.49
CA VAL A 118 -2.81 -4.16 -20.14
C VAL A 118 -4.03 -5.01 -20.45
#